data_AF-A0A506PID1-F1
#
_entry.id   AF-A0A506PID1-F1
#
_cell.length_a   1.000
_cell.length_b   1.000
_cell.length_c   1.000
_cell.angle_alpha   90.00
_cell.angle_beta   90.00
_cell.angle_gamma   90.00
#
_symmetry.space_group_name_H-M   'P 1'
#
loop_
_entity.id
_entity.type
_entity.pdbx_description
1 polymer ?
#
loop_
_entity_poly.entity_id
_entity_poly.type
_entity_poly.pdbx_seq_one_letter_code
_entity_poly.pdbx_strand_id
1 'polypeptide(L)'
;MKTFPHKTERLHSMDALRAIMMLLGLVIHSALTYAVTDWGATWPLKDPNAIHWTNDYIVDFIHVFRMQIFFFVAGFFGALLFYERQPRPMIKNRIQRIVFPFLIFVFLLWPSIVVCFTYTRLSFAGDPEAWATATSILAQIDGYIPGSTFHLWFLYYLALITGFSVIIAFIARPFKAFTNKISGLFDRIIKHPILRILVFASFTAVVYIFMNTSQVATSNSFIPDLNTFTYYAFFYIIGWILFKSKHLLDEMKRMDWWSTALGIALFSVYFFWKDDFGFYDAIIIKSVTVWCLIFGVTGLFLRYASNHSPVMRYISDASYWVYLVHLSFTALLPVLIMNWALPATVKFLIVMSGTFFVCFVSYHYLVRSTFIGQFLNGRKYSKKIKDLQPATAPKAQLAMDK
;
A
#
# COMPACT_ATOMS: atom_id res chain seq x y z
N MET A 1 16.84 12.71 36.47
CA MET A 1 17.16 11.73 35.41
C MET A 1 16.28 12.01 34.19
N LYS A 2 16.85 12.41 33.05
CA LYS A 2 16.12 12.41 31.77
C LYS A 2 16.02 10.95 31.33
N THR A 3 14.86 10.32 31.55
CA THR A 3 14.57 9.00 30.99
C THR A 3 14.54 9.13 29.48
N PHE A 4 15.60 8.73 28.79
CA PHE A 4 15.56 8.58 27.34
C PHE A 4 14.53 7.47 27.05
N PRO A 5 13.49 7.73 26.24
CA PRO A 5 12.56 6.68 25.89
C PRO A 5 13.35 5.56 25.22
N HIS A 6 13.17 4.32 25.71
CA HIS A 6 13.70 3.13 25.04
C HIS A 6 13.29 3.21 23.57
N LYS A 7 14.30 3.33 22.69
CA LYS A 7 14.09 3.36 21.24
C LYS A 7 13.43 2.04 20.85
N THR A 8 12.27 2.10 20.20
CA THR A 8 11.57 0.88 19.77
C THR A 8 12.50 0.06 18.89
N GLU A 9 12.68 -1.20 19.26
CA GLU A 9 13.39 -2.17 18.44
C GLU A 9 12.69 -2.29 17.09
N ARG A 10 13.47 -2.56 16.03
CA ARG A 10 12.92 -2.55 14.68
C ARG A 10 11.88 -3.67 14.52
N LEU A 11 10.64 -3.30 14.26
CA LEU A 11 9.55 -4.24 14.01
C LEU A 11 9.64 -4.80 12.59
N HIS A 12 10.40 -5.89 12.42
CA HIS A 12 10.63 -6.55 11.13
C HIS A 12 9.33 -6.97 10.44
N SER A 13 8.34 -7.43 11.21
CA SER A 13 7.03 -7.85 10.74
C SER A 13 6.23 -6.68 10.14
N MET A 14 6.25 -5.51 10.77
CA MET A 14 5.56 -4.31 10.28
C MET A 14 6.23 -3.74 9.03
N ASP A 15 7.56 -3.84 8.94
CA ASP A 15 8.30 -3.48 7.70
C ASP A 15 7.96 -4.42 6.55
N ALA A 16 7.91 -5.73 6.82
CA ALA A 16 7.53 -6.76 5.86
C ALA A 16 6.09 -6.56 5.38
N LEU A 17 5.15 -6.32 6.32
CA LEU A 17 3.75 -6.08 6.02
C LEU A 17 3.61 -4.88 5.07
N ARG A 18 4.25 -3.76 5.40
CA ARG A 18 4.26 -2.58 4.54
C ARG A 18 4.82 -2.87 3.15
N ALA A 19 5.91 -3.63 3.07
CA ALA A 19 6.55 -3.97 1.79
C ALA A 19 5.65 -4.83 0.90
N ILE A 20 5.04 -5.87 1.48
CA ILE A 20 4.11 -6.74 0.74
C ILE A 20 2.86 -5.97 0.33
N MET A 21 2.30 -5.11 1.20
CA MET A 21 1.19 -4.24 0.81
C MET A 21 1.61 -3.27 -0.31
N MET A 22 2.86 -2.80 -0.39
CA MET A 22 3.32 -2.06 -1.58
C MET A 22 3.28 -2.94 -2.84
N LEU A 23 3.86 -4.15 -2.76
CA LEU A 23 3.98 -5.07 -3.90
C LEU A 23 2.65 -5.61 -4.43
N LEU A 24 1.63 -5.77 -3.59
CA LEU A 24 0.30 -6.18 -4.04
C LEU A 24 -0.33 -5.22 -5.05
N GLY A 25 0.15 -3.97 -5.15
CA GLY A 25 -0.28 -3.04 -6.20
C GLY A 25 0.17 -3.49 -7.59
N LEU A 26 1.37 -4.07 -7.70
CA LEU A 26 1.84 -4.66 -8.94
C LEU A 26 0.92 -5.79 -9.42
N VAL A 27 0.46 -6.62 -8.48
CA VAL A 27 -0.44 -7.75 -8.78
C VAL A 27 -1.75 -7.23 -9.35
N ILE A 28 -2.38 -6.25 -8.69
CA ILE A 28 -3.62 -5.62 -9.18
C ILE A 28 -3.43 -5.06 -10.59
N HIS A 29 -2.43 -4.20 -10.80
CA HIS A 29 -2.24 -3.54 -12.10
C HIS A 29 -1.84 -4.49 -13.22
N SER A 30 -1.31 -5.67 -12.90
CA SER A 30 -1.05 -6.72 -13.89
C SER A 30 -2.31 -7.52 -14.23
N ALA A 31 -3.29 -7.59 -13.33
CA ALA A 31 -4.51 -8.37 -13.49
C ALA A 31 -5.65 -7.60 -14.18
N LEU A 32 -5.74 -6.27 -13.96
CA LEU A 32 -6.84 -5.42 -14.45
C LEU A 32 -7.10 -5.57 -15.95
N THR A 33 -6.05 -5.61 -16.78
CA THR A 33 -6.17 -5.74 -18.25
C THR A 33 -6.84 -7.05 -18.69
N TYR A 34 -6.79 -8.08 -17.85
CA TYR A 34 -7.31 -9.42 -18.14
C TYR A 34 -8.61 -9.74 -17.37
N ALA A 35 -9.18 -8.74 -16.70
CA ALA A 35 -10.41 -8.85 -15.94
C ALA A 35 -11.65 -8.63 -16.83
N VAL A 36 -12.81 -9.15 -16.40
CA VAL A 36 -14.09 -8.98 -17.12
C VAL A 36 -14.69 -7.62 -16.81
N THR A 37 -14.52 -7.11 -15.59
CA THR A 37 -15.03 -5.79 -15.19
C THR A 37 -14.43 -4.69 -16.04
N ASP A 38 -15.28 -3.76 -16.48
CA ASP A 38 -14.84 -2.53 -17.11
C ASP A 38 -14.68 -1.42 -16.07
N TRP A 39 -13.46 -0.92 -15.94
CA TRP A 39 -13.07 0.12 -15.00
C TRP A 39 -13.06 1.52 -15.66
N GLY A 40 -13.45 1.61 -16.93
CA GLY A 40 -13.57 2.85 -17.70
C GLY A 40 -12.28 3.67 -17.69
N ALA A 41 -12.41 4.97 -17.41
CA ALA A 41 -11.27 5.90 -17.40
C ALA A 41 -10.22 5.59 -16.32
N THR A 42 -10.55 4.80 -15.29
CA THR A 42 -9.59 4.45 -14.23
C THR A 42 -8.59 3.38 -14.68
N TRP A 43 -8.99 2.49 -15.60
CA TRP A 43 -8.11 1.54 -16.26
C TRP A 43 -8.62 1.24 -17.69
N PRO A 44 -8.12 1.96 -18.71
CA PRO A 44 -8.67 1.90 -20.06
C PRO A 44 -8.10 0.74 -20.91
N LEU A 45 -7.38 -0.21 -20.31
CA LEU A 45 -6.78 -1.34 -21.02
C LEU A 45 -7.60 -2.60 -20.77
N LYS A 46 -7.96 -3.30 -21.85
CA LYS A 46 -8.66 -4.58 -21.80
C LYS A 46 -8.19 -5.46 -22.95
N ASP A 47 -7.62 -6.63 -22.64
CA ASP A 47 -7.13 -7.55 -23.66
C ASP A 47 -8.30 -8.01 -24.54
N PRO A 48 -8.23 -7.85 -25.87
CA PRO A 48 -9.36 -8.16 -26.75
C PRO A 48 -9.60 -9.66 -26.92
N ASN A 49 -8.60 -10.50 -26.60
CA ASN A 49 -8.59 -11.93 -26.91
C ASN A 49 -8.80 -12.81 -25.67
N ALA A 50 -8.45 -12.33 -24.47
CA ALA A 50 -8.46 -13.15 -23.26
C ALA A 50 -8.79 -12.33 -22.00
N ILE A 51 -10.04 -12.46 -21.52
CA ILE A 51 -10.51 -11.94 -20.22
C ILE A 51 -11.11 -13.08 -19.38
N HIS A 52 -11.02 -13.00 -18.05
CA HIS A 52 -11.60 -14.02 -17.17
C HIS A 52 -11.89 -13.48 -15.76
N TRP A 53 -13.01 -13.92 -15.17
CA TRP A 53 -13.52 -13.42 -13.88
C TRP A 53 -12.59 -13.69 -12.69
N THR A 54 -11.70 -14.68 -12.80
CA THR A 54 -10.68 -14.96 -11.77
C THR A 54 -9.76 -13.76 -11.55
N ASN A 55 -9.51 -12.95 -12.58
CA ASN A 55 -8.73 -11.73 -12.45
C ASN A 55 -9.52 -10.63 -11.73
N ASP A 56 -10.85 -10.55 -11.90
CA ASP A 56 -11.72 -9.69 -11.09
C ASP A 56 -11.65 -10.08 -9.62
N TYR A 57 -11.76 -11.38 -9.31
CA TYR A 57 -11.64 -11.88 -7.95
C TYR A 57 -10.30 -11.48 -7.31
N ILE A 58 -9.18 -11.62 -8.03
CA ILE A 58 -7.84 -11.22 -7.55
C ILE A 58 -7.79 -9.71 -7.28
N VAL A 59 -8.26 -8.89 -8.22
CA VAL A 59 -8.26 -7.43 -8.10
C VAL A 59 -9.07 -6.99 -6.90
N ASP A 60 -10.33 -7.42 -6.81
CA ASP A 60 -11.26 -7.00 -5.77
C ASP A 60 -10.84 -7.54 -4.40
N PHE A 61 -10.32 -8.77 -4.33
CA PHE A 61 -9.84 -9.36 -3.08
C PHE A 61 -8.65 -8.59 -2.53
N ILE A 62 -7.68 -8.22 -3.37
CA ILE A 62 -6.55 -7.41 -2.89
C ILE A 62 -7.04 -6.01 -2.53
N HIS A 63 -7.95 -5.43 -3.32
CA HIS A 63 -8.46 -4.08 -3.10
C HIS A 63 -9.24 -3.93 -1.79
N VAL A 64 -9.94 -4.98 -1.30
CA VAL A 64 -10.76 -4.88 -0.07
C VAL A 64 -9.93 -4.63 1.21
N PHE A 65 -8.64 -4.99 1.23
CA PHE A 65 -7.82 -4.85 2.45
C PHE A 65 -6.50 -4.11 2.26
N ARG A 66 -5.89 -4.15 1.05
CA ARG A 66 -4.51 -3.72 0.85
C ARG A 66 -4.29 -2.27 1.26
N MET A 67 -5.12 -1.35 0.79
CA MET A 67 -4.94 0.08 1.06
C MET A 67 -5.24 0.41 2.52
N GLN A 68 -6.23 -0.25 3.10
CA GLN A 68 -6.66 -0.05 4.49
C GLN A 68 -5.57 -0.51 5.45
N ILE A 69 -4.97 -1.69 5.23
CA ILE A 69 -3.77 -2.15 5.96
C ILE A 69 -2.62 -1.17 5.75
N PHE A 70 -2.43 -0.67 4.53
CA PHE A 70 -1.35 0.27 4.26
C PHE A 70 -1.48 1.55 5.09
N PHE A 71 -2.65 2.19 5.06
CA PHE A 71 -2.90 3.42 5.82
C PHE A 71 -2.83 3.16 7.33
N PHE A 72 -3.34 2.03 7.80
CA PHE A 72 -3.20 1.58 9.19
C PHE A 72 -1.72 1.47 9.63
N VAL A 73 -0.89 0.76 8.86
CA VAL A 73 0.56 0.64 9.14
C VAL A 73 1.29 1.98 9.01
N ALA A 74 0.90 2.80 8.03
CA ALA A 74 1.47 4.13 7.84
C ALA A 74 1.16 5.06 9.02
N GLY A 75 -0.04 4.96 9.58
CA GLY A 75 -0.47 5.64 10.80
C GLY A 75 0.39 5.26 12.00
N PHE A 76 0.61 3.95 12.18
CA PHE A 76 1.48 3.43 13.23
C PHE A 76 2.91 4.01 13.14
N PHE A 77 3.51 3.96 11.94
CA PHE A 77 4.85 4.53 11.73
C PHE A 77 4.86 6.07 11.79
N GLY A 78 3.76 6.73 11.44
CA GLY A 78 3.57 8.17 11.59
C GLY A 78 3.67 8.58 13.07
N ALA A 79 2.92 7.90 13.92
CA ALA A 79 2.94 8.10 15.37
C ALA A 79 4.30 7.77 15.98
N LEU A 80 4.93 6.65 15.59
CA LEU A 80 6.29 6.29 16.01
C LEU A 80 7.28 7.42 15.75
N LEU A 81 7.30 7.98 14.53
CA LEU A 81 8.19 9.09 14.22
C LEU A 81 7.84 10.35 15.01
N PHE A 82 6.54 10.66 15.15
CA PHE A 82 6.11 11.87 15.85
C PHE A 82 6.48 11.85 17.34
N TYR A 83 6.23 10.74 18.02
CA TYR A 83 6.45 10.62 19.47
C TYR A 83 7.87 10.22 19.85
N GLU A 84 8.55 9.34 19.09
CA GLU A 84 9.91 8.89 19.44
C GLU A 84 11.03 9.72 18.81
N ARG A 85 10.79 10.31 17.62
CA ARG A 85 11.80 11.09 16.89
C ARG A 85 11.54 12.59 16.88
N GLN A 86 10.51 13.05 17.58
CA GLN A 86 10.03 14.43 17.65
C GLN A 86 9.30 14.91 16.37
N PRO A 87 8.40 15.91 16.48
CA PRO A 87 7.57 16.36 15.37
C PRO A 87 8.35 16.98 14.20
N ARG A 88 9.34 17.85 14.48
CA ARG A 88 10.10 18.53 13.41
C ARG A 88 10.88 17.54 12.53
N PRO A 89 11.67 16.60 13.10
CA PRO A 89 12.30 15.54 12.31
C PRO A 89 11.31 14.63 11.59
N MET A 90 10.14 14.35 12.19
CA MET A 90 9.08 13.58 11.55
C MET A 90 8.56 14.28 10.29
N ILE A 91 8.20 15.57 10.36
CA ILE A 91 7.71 16.34 9.21
C ILE A 91 8.77 16.39 8.11
N LYS A 92 10.02 16.71 8.46
CA LYS A 92 11.14 16.71 7.50
C LYS A 92 11.28 15.35 6.83
N ASN A 93 11.21 14.26 7.59
CA ASN A 93 11.27 12.91 7.05
C ASN A 93 10.13 12.60 6.08
N ARG A 94 8.90 13.01 6.40
CA ARG A 94 7.72 12.78 5.57
C ARG A 94 7.76 13.59 4.28
N ILE A 95 8.19 14.85 4.33
CA ILE A 95 8.40 15.67 3.13
C ILE A 95 9.44 15.01 2.22
N GLN A 96 10.59 14.62 2.77
CA GLN A 96 11.68 14.02 1.98
C GLN A 96 11.35 12.65 1.39
N ARG A 97 10.47 11.87 2.02
CA ARG A 97 10.20 10.47 1.62
C ARG A 97 8.85 10.25 0.95
N ILE A 98 7.95 11.21 1.02
CA ILE A 98 6.59 11.10 0.46
C ILE A 98 6.36 12.26 -0.51
N VAL A 99 6.46 13.50 -0.03
CA VAL A 99 6.12 14.69 -0.83
C VAL A 99 7.10 14.88 -1.99
N PHE A 100 8.41 14.90 -1.73
CA PHE A 100 9.38 15.07 -2.82
C PHE A 100 9.36 13.92 -3.84
N PRO A 101 9.34 12.63 -3.43
CA PRO A 101 9.16 11.55 -4.40
C PRO A 101 7.87 11.67 -5.20
N PHE A 102 6.74 12.03 -4.57
CA PHE A 102 5.50 12.26 -5.31
C PHE A 102 5.66 13.36 -6.37
N LEU A 103 6.15 14.54 -5.98
CA LEU A 103 6.33 15.67 -6.88
C LEU A 103 7.33 15.39 -8.01
N ILE A 104 8.40 14.62 -7.76
CA ILE A 104 9.37 14.31 -8.81
C ILE A 104 8.83 13.21 -9.74
N PHE A 105 8.31 12.12 -9.17
CA PHE A 105 7.92 10.95 -9.96
C PHE A 105 6.60 11.14 -10.69
N VAL A 106 5.70 12.02 -10.23
CA VAL A 106 4.48 12.33 -10.98
C VAL A 106 4.82 12.95 -12.34
N PHE A 107 5.81 13.86 -12.42
CA PHE A 107 6.28 14.41 -13.68
C PHE A 107 7.19 13.45 -14.44
N LEU A 108 8.15 12.82 -13.74
CA LEU A 108 9.13 11.95 -14.39
C LEU A 108 8.49 10.74 -15.07
N LEU A 109 7.45 10.15 -14.46
CA LEU A 109 6.81 8.96 -14.99
C LEU A 109 5.69 9.26 -15.97
N TRP A 110 5.12 10.48 -15.93
CA TRP A 110 3.95 10.85 -16.71
C TRP A 110 4.07 10.55 -18.21
N PRO A 111 5.13 11.00 -18.92
CA PRO A 111 5.26 10.72 -20.35
C PRO A 111 5.30 9.22 -20.64
N SER A 112 6.02 8.45 -19.80
CA SER A 112 6.12 7.00 -20.02
C SER A 112 4.79 6.28 -19.79
N ILE A 113 4.03 6.67 -18.77
CA ILE A 113 2.71 6.10 -18.49
C ILE A 113 1.76 6.42 -19.65
N VAL A 114 1.64 7.69 -20.04
CA VAL A 114 0.70 8.10 -21.10
C VAL A 114 1.02 7.43 -22.44
N VAL A 115 2.31 7.34 -22.82
CA VAL A 115 2.73 6.64 -24.04
C VAL A 115 2.38 5.15 -23.95
N CYS A 116 2.72 4.46 -22.86
CA CYS A 116 2.47 3.03 -22.74
C CYS A 116 0.97 2.71 -22.75
N PHE A 117 0.15 3.46 -22.02
CA PHE A 117 -1.31 3.27 -22.02
C PHE A 117 -1.92 3.57 -23.39
N THR A 118 -1.50 4.67 -24.05
CA THR A 118 -2.03 5.03 -25.36
C THR A 118 -1.65 4.00 -26.40
N TYR A 119 -0.37 3.59 -26.44
CA TYR A 119 0.11 2.58 -27.37
C TYR A 119 -0.64 1.26 -27.22
N THR A 120 -0.74 0.74 -26.00
CA THR A 120 -1.44 -0.52 -25.74
C THR A 120 -2.93 -0.43 -26.06
N ARG A 121 -3.61 0.65 -25.66
CA ARG A 121 -5.04 0.85 -25.94
C ARG A 121 -5.33 0.91 -27.44
N LEU A 122 -4.55 1.67 -28.20
CA LEU A 122 -4.73 1.81 -29.66
C LEU A 122 -4.39 0.51 -30.38
N SER A 123 -3.33 -0.18 -29.96
CA SER A 123 -2.96 -1.48 -30.53
C SER A 123 -4.03 -2.54 -30.28
N PHE A 124 -4.64 -2.56 -29.09
CA PHE A 124 -5.79 -3.42 -28.79
C PHE A 124 -7.02 -3.10 -29.65
N ALA A 125 -7.19 -1.85 -30.05
CA ALA A 125 -8.23 -1.42 -30.97
C ALA A 125 -7.90 -1.71 -32.45
N GLY A 126 -6.72 -2.27 -32.76
CA GLY A 126 -6.31 -2.60 -34.12
C GLY A 126 -5.78 -1.41 -34.94
N ASP A 127 -5.40 -0.31 -34.29
CA ASP A 127 -4.86 0.88 -34.95
C ASP A 127 -3.44 0.62 -35.47
N PRO A 128 -3.19 0.67 -36.80
CA PRO A 128 -1.86 0.44 -37.38
C PRO A 128 -0.86 1.55 -37.05
N GLU A 129 -1.34 2.76 -36.68
CA GLU A 129 -0.52 3.91 -36.32
C GLU A 129 -0.35 4.07 -34.80
N ALA A 130 -0.77 3.08 -34.00
CA ALA A 130 -0.77 3.14 -32.55
C ALA A 130 0.55 3.66 -31.94
N TRP A 131 1.70 3.22 -32.46
CA TRP A 131 3.02 3.66 -31.99
C TRP A 131 3.32 5.13 -32.35
N ALA A 132 3.02 5.53 -33.59
CA ALA A 132 3.23 6.91 -34.05
C ALA A 132 2.34 7.88 -33.25
N THR A 133 1.06 7.53 -33.07
CA THR A 133 0.12 8.32 -32.26
C THR A 133 0.58 8.41 -30.81
N ALA A 134 0.98 7.30 -30.18
CA ALA A 134 1.42 7.31 -28.78
C ALA A 134 2.68 8.15 -28.58
N THR A 135 3.64 8.08 -29.50
CA THR A 135 4.89 8.86 -29.41
C THR A 135 4.71 10.33 -29.79
N SER A 136 3.72 10.68 -30.61
CA SER A 136 3.38 12.07 -30.94
C SER A 136 3.08 12.93 -29.70
N ILE A 137 2.62 12.32 -28.61
CA ILE A 137 2.35 12.98 -27.33
C ILE A 137 3.63 13.62 -26.75
N LEU A 138 4.79 13.01 -26.99
CA LEU A 138 6.09 13.53 -26.54
C LEU A 138 6.54 14.78 -27.31
N ALA A 139 5.90 15.12 -28.41
CA ALA A 139 6.13 16.37 -29.15
C ALA A 139 5.31 17.55 -28.59
N GLN A 140 4.34 17.28 -27.70
CA GLN A 140 3.46 18.28 -27.10
C GLN A 140 3.85 18.56 -25.65
N ILE A 141 3.73 19.81 -25.20
CA ILE A 141 4.00 20.18 -23.80
C ILE A 141 3.06 19.43 -22.84
N ASP A 142 1.80 19.25 -23.24
CA ASP A 142 0.79 18.52 -22.46
C ASP A 142 1.17 17.06 -22.19
N GLY A 143 2.01 16.47 -23.06
CA GLY A 143 2.60 15.15 -22.85
C GLY A 143 3.53 15.04 -21.65
N TYR A 144 3.96 16.16 -21.07
CA TYR A 144 4.84 16.24 -19.89
C TYR A 144 4.17 16.84 -18.66
N ILE A 145 2.95 17.38 -18.79
CA ILE A 145 2.20 17.96 -17.68
C ILE A 145 1.21 16.92 -17.14
N PRO A 146 1.36 16.49 -15.87
CA PRO A 146 0.43 15.56 -15.27
C PRO A 146 -0.99 16.09 -15.17
N GLY A 147 -1.94 15.44 -15.85
CA GLY A 147 -3.38 15.67 -15.72
C GLY A 147 -4.03 14.87 -14.58
N SER A 148 -3.35 13.87 -14.03
CA SER A 148 -3.81 13.11 -12.85
C SER A 148 -2.62 12.58 -12.04
N THR A 149 -2.91 12.05 -10.85
CA THR A 149 -1.92 11.38 -10.01
C THR A 149 -1.68 9.91 -10.40
N PHE A 150 -2.48 9.33 -11.30
CA PHE A 150 -2.48 7.90 -11.63
C PHE A 150 -2.39 7.01 -10.37
N HIS A 151 -1.52 5.99 -10.35
CA HIS A 151 -1.29 5.11 -9.20
C HIS A 151 -0.57 5.81 -8.04
N LEU A 152 -0.03 7.02 -8.24
CA LEU A 152 0.65 7.81 -7.21
C LEU A 152 -0.31 8.53 -6.26
N TRP A 153 -1.63 8.47 -6.51
CA TRP A 153 -2.68 8.98 -5.62
C TRP A 153 -2.44 8.59 -4.16
N PHE A 154 -1.96 7.36 -3.93
CA PHE A 154 -1.71 6.86 -2.59
C PHE A 154 -0.69 7.73 -1.82
N LEU A 155 0.39 8.20 -2.47
CA LEU A 155 1.36 9.10 -1.84
C LEU A 155 0.76 10.48 -1.56
N TYR A 156 -0.09 10.96 -2.46
CA TYR A 156 -0.78 12.23 -2.34
C TYR A 156 -1.70 12.24 -1.10
N TYR A 157 -2.62 11.27 -1.00
CA TYR A 157 -3.49 11.14 0.18
C TYR A 157 -2.70 10.81 1.45
N LEU A 158 -1.64 10.01 1.37
CA LEU A 158 -0.78 9.76 2.53
C LEU A 158 -0.14 11.04 3.05
N ALA A 159 0.31 11.95 2.18
CA ALA A 159 0.86 13.24 2.60
C ALA A 159 -0.20 14.11 3.28
N LEU A 160 -1.40 14.22 2.69
CA LEU A 160 -2.52 14.98 3.25
C LEU A 160 -2.95 14.45 4.62
N ILE A 161 -3.20 13.14 4.73
CA ILE A 161 -3.64 12.46 5.95
C ILE A 161 -2.56 12.55 7.03
N THR A 162 -1.28 12.43 6.66
CA THR A 162 -0.17 12.61 7.60
C THR A 162 -0.14 14.04 8.15
N GLY A 163 -0.28 15.05 7.30
CA GLY A 163 -0.32 16.46 7.71
C GLY A 163 -1.50 16.75 8.64
N PHE A 164 -2.69 16.29 8.26
CA PHE A 164 -3.90 16.38 9.08
C PHE A 164 -3.74 15.72 10.45
N SER A 165 -3.19 14.49 10.49
CA SER A 165 -2.96 13.76 11.74
C SER A 165 -1.94 14.45 12.65
N VAL A 166 -0.94 15.11 12.07
CA VAL A 166 0.02 15.93 12.83
C VAL A 166 -0.67 17.14 13.47
N ILE A 167 -1.56 17.82 12.74
CA ILE A 167 -2.36 18.93 13.27
C ILE A 167 -3.22 18.45 14.44
N ILE A 168 -3.96 17.34 14.26
CA ILE A 168 -4.75 16.71 15.35
C ILE A 168 -3.85 16.38 16.54
N ALA A 169 -2.67 15.79 16.30
CA ALA A 169 -1.77 15.40 17.37
C ALA A 169 -1.22 16.60 18.15
N PHE A 170 -1.08 17.78 17.53
CA PHE A 170 -0.75 19.04 18.22
C PHE A 170 -1.94 19.57 19.03
N ILE A 171 -3.14 19.60 18.46
CA ILE A 171 -4.38 20.04 19.13
C ILE A 171 -4.68 19.14 20.34
N ALA A 172 -4.40 17.85 20.26
CA ALA A 172 -4.65 16.88 21.33
C ALA A 172 -3.63 16.94 22.49
N ARG A 173 -2.49 17.67 22.35
CA ARG A 173 -1.44 17.75 23.39
C ARG A 173 -1.90 18.24 24.76
N PRO A 174 -2.68 19.34 24.87
CA PRO A 174 -3.19 19.80 26.17
C PRO A 174 -4.18 18.81 26.80
N PHE A 175 -4.92 18.04 25.99
CA PHE A 175 -5.98 17.14 26.46
C PHE A 175 -5.48 15.74 26.85
N LYS A 176 -4.43 15.66 27.68
CA LYS A 176 -3.80 14.38 28.06
C LYS A 176 -4.79 13.38 28.65
N ALA A 177 -5.66 13.81 29.56
CA ALA A 177 -6.67 12.95 30.18
C ALA A 177 -7.59 12.28 29.15
N PHE A 178 -8.04 13.04 28.15
CA PHE A 178 -8.86 12.52 27.06
C PHE A 178 -8.10 11.52 26.19
N THR A 179 -6.88 11.86 25.78
CA THR A 179 -6.06 10.95 24.96
C THR A 179 -5.67 9.65 25.68
N ASN A 180 -5.49 9.71 27.01
CA ASN A 180 -5.24 8.53 27.85
C ASN A 180 -6.51 7.67 27.97
N LYS A 181 -7.69 8.28 28.12
CA LYS A 181 -8.98 7.55 28.09
C LYS A 181 -9.19 6.83 26.76
N ILE A 182 -8.93 7.49 25.63
CA ILE A 182 -9.01 6.87 24.30
C ILE A 182 -8.06 5.67 24.21
N SER A 183 -6.81 5.84 24.63
CA SER A 183 -5.80 4.77 24.58
C SER A 183 -6.20 3.60 25.47
N GLY A 184 -6.70 3.86 26.69
CA GLY A 184 -7.17 2.81 27.60
C GLY A 184 -8.43 2.08 27.10
N LEU A 185 -9.34 2.77 26.40
CA LEU A 185 -10.48 2.12 25.74
C LEU A 185 -10.01 1.24 24.58
N PHE A 186 -9.09 1.76 23.75
CA PHE A 186 -8.49 1.02 22.64
C PHE A 186 -7.77 -0.24 23.13
N ASP A 187 -7.02 -0.15 24.23
CA ASP A 187 -6.35 -1.29 24.87
C ASP A 187 -7.33 -2.39 25.26
N ARG A 188 -8.49 -2.03 25.83
CA ARG A 188 -9.55 -3.00 26.18
C ARG A 188 -10.11 -3.66 24.93
N ILE A 189 -10.36 -2.89 23.87
CA ILE A 189 -10.92 -3.41 22.61
C ILE A 189 -9.96 -4.40 21.93
N ILE A 190 -8.68 -4.03 21.77
CA ILE A 190 -7.69 -4.82 21.01
C ILE A 190 -7.41 -6.19 21.62
N LYS A 191 -7.46 -6.32 22.94
CA LYS A 191 -7.24 -7.58 23.68
C LYS A 191 -8.29 -8.65 23.37
N HIS A 192 -9.47 -8.26 22.87
CA HIS A 192 -10.58 -9.17 22.60
C HIS A 192 -10.79 -9.31 21.08
N PRO A 193 -10.39 -10.44 20.45
CA PRO A 193 -10.37 -10.58 18.98
C PRO A 193 -11.72 -10.34 18.29
N ILE A 194 -12.82 -10.80 18.91
CA ILE A 194 -14.17 -10.61 18.37
C ILE A 194 -14.60 -9.16 18.55
N LEU A 195 -14.40 -8.60 19.75
CA LEU A 195 -14.79 -7.23 20.08
C LEU A 195 -14.08 -6.21 19.18
N ARG A 196 -12.78 -6.35 18.91
CA ARG A 196 -12.07 -5.45 18.00
C ARG A 196 -12.66 -5.46 16.60
N ILE A 197 -13.01 -6.63 16.05
CA ILE A 197 -13.64 -6.72 14.73
C ILE A 197 -14.99 -6.01 14.76
N LEU A 198 -15.85 -6.31 15.73
CA LEU A 198 -17.18 -5.70 15.84
C LEU A 198 -17.12 -4.18 15.97
N VAL A 199 -16.26 -3.66 16.84
CA VAL A 199 -16.17 -2.21 17.09
C VAL A 199 -15.66 -1.46 15.86
N PHE A 200 -14.55 -1.91 15.26
CA PHE A 200 -14.00 -1.19 14.12
C PHE A 200 -14.78 -1.41 12.82
N ALA A 201 -15.43 -2.57 12.64
CA ALA A 201 -16.39 -2.79 11.57
C ALA A 201 -17.60 -1.86 11.72
N SER A 202 -18.13 -1.68 12.94
CA SER A 202 -19.24 -0.75 13.19
C SER A 202 -18.87 0.69 12.83
N PHE A 203 -17.67 1.15 13.21
CA PHE A 203 -17.21 2.49 12.80
C PHE A 203 -17.05 2.62 11.28
N THR A 204 -16.57 1.57 10.62
CA THR A 204 -16.43 1.57 9.14
C THR A 204 -17.80 1.60 8.46
N ALA A 205 -18.77 0.86 8.99
CA ALA A 205 -20.14 0.88 8.51
C ALA A 205 -20.77 2.27 8.65
N VAL A 206 -20.55 2.95 9.79
CA VAL A 206 -20.98 4.34 9.99
C VAL A 206 -20.35 5.28 8.97
N VAL A 207 -19.06 5.12 8.67
CA VAL A 207 -18.38 5.91 7.62
C VAL A 207 -19.03 5.68 6.25
N TYR A 208 -19.30 4.43 5.89
CA TYR A 208 -19.98 4.10 4.62
C TYR A 208 -21.41 4.69 4.55
N ILE A 209 -22.18 4.58 5.62
CA ILE A 209 -23.54 5.14 5.71
C ILE A 209 -23.50 6.65 5.57
N PHE A 210 -22.58 7.33 6.27
CA PHE A 210 -22.43 8.78 6.18
C PHE A 210 -22.05 9.24 4.76
N MET A 211 -21.23 8.45 4.06
CA MET A 211 -20.83 8.71 2.68
C MET A 211 -21.88 8.26 1.65
N ASN A 212 -22.97 7.62 2.09
CA ASN A 212 -24.01 7.02 1.25
C ASN A 212 -23.44 6.12 0.13
N THR A 213 -22.44 5.30 0.46
CA THR A 213 -21.82 4.37 -0.49
C THR A 213 -21.40 3.08 0.19
N SER A 214 -21.38 1.96 -0.56
CA SER A 214 -20.77 0.70 -0.12
C SER A 214 -19.36 0.49 -0.68
N GLN A 215 -18.82 1.44 -1.44
CA GLN A 215 -17.49 1.39 -2.01
C GLN A 215 -16.91 2.80 -2.19
N VAL A 216 -15.68 2.99 -1.73
CA VAL A 216 -14.98 4.26 -1.90
C VAL A 216 -14.21 4.20 -3.21
N ALA A 217 -14.55 5.09 -4.13
CA ALA A 217 -13.84 5.24 -5.40
C ALA A 217 -12.41 5.72 -5.15
N THR A 218 -11.48 5.30 -5.99
CA THR A 218 -10.09 5.80 -5.94
C THR A 218 -10.02 7.10 -6.73
N SER A 219 -9.96 8.24 -6.03
CA SER A 219 -9.74 9.53 -6.68
C SER A 219 -8.26 9.71 -7.05
N ASN A 220 -8.00 9.85 -8.35
CA ASN A 220 -6.71 10.17 -8.93
C ASN A 220 -6.55 11.66 -9.28
N SER A 221 -7.55 12.50 -8.95
CA SER A 221 -7.51 13.95 -9.18
C SER A 221 -6.48 14.65 -8.29
N PHE A 222 -5.95 15.77 -8.78
CA PHE A 222 -5.17 16.71 -7.95
C PHE A 222 -6.04 17.53 -6.99
N ILE A 223 -7.36 17.50 -7.16
CA ILE A 223 -8.33 18.03 -6.19
C ILE A 223 -8.70 16.87 -5.26
N PRO A 224 -8.39 16.95 -3.95
CA PRO A 224 -8.72 15.89 -3.00
C PRO A 224 -10.22 15.61 -2.96
N ASP A 225 -10.58 14.35 -3.09
CA ASP A 225 -11.93 13.87 -2.83
C ASP A 225 -12.12 13.63 -1.32
N LEU A 226 -13.18 14.21 -0.76
CA LEU A 226 -13.45 14.17 0.68
C LEU A 226 -13.77 12.76 1.15
N ASN A 227 -14.46 11.98 0.32
CA ASN A 227 -14.85 10.60 0.59
C ASN A 227 -13.61 9.70 0.71
N THR A 228 -12.73 9.77 -0.28
CA THR A 228 -11.43 9.10 -0.30
C THR A 228 -10.58 9.50 0.91
N PHE A 229 -10.48 10.80 1.20
CA PHE A 229 -9.72 11.30 2.34
C PHE A 229 -10.26 10.76 3.66
N THR A 230 -11.56 10.89 3.91
CA THR A 230 -12.20 10.52 5.18
C THR A 230 -12.05 9.03 5.46
N TYR A 231 -12.32 8.20 4.45
CA TYR A 231 -12.22 6.75 4.58
C TYR A 231 -10.80 6.28 4.92
N TYR A 232 -9.78 6.76 4.21
CA TYR A 232 -8.39 6.35 4.48
C TYR A 232 -7.77 7.04 5.71
N ALA A 233 -8.21 8.25 6.05
CA ALA A 233 -7.83 8.93 7.29
C ALA A 233 -8.27 8.13 8.51
N PHE A 234 -9.46 7.52 8.47
CA PHE A 234 -9.94 6.65 9.54
C PHE A 234 -8.96 5.51 9.85
N PHE A 235 -8.59 4.69 8.86
CA PHE A 235 -7.62 3.60 9.08
C PHE A 235 -6.26 4.11 9.56
N TYR A 236 -5.79 5.22 9.02
CA TYR A 236 -4.54 5.85 9.45
C TYR A 236 -4.59 6.28 10.92
N ILE A 237 -5.69 6.88 11.37
CA ILE A 237 -5.87 7.31 12.76
C ILE A 237 -5.92 6.10 13.70
N ILE A 238 -6.60 5.01 13.33
CA ILE A 238 -6.58 3.77 14.13
C ILE A 238 -5.14 3.23 14.25
N GLY A 239 -4.37 3.24 13.17
CA GLY A 239 -2.95 2.92 13.18
C GLY A 239 -2.13 3.83 14.10
N TRP A 240 -2.42 5.13 14.09
CA TRP A 240 -1.77 6.11 14.96
C TRP A 240 -2.04 5.84 16.44
N ILE A 241 -3.29 5.46 16.78
CA ILE A 241 -3.67 5.08 18.14
C ILE A 241 -2.99 3.76 18.53
N LEU A 242 -2.94 2.77 17.62
CA LEU A 242 -2.26 1.49 17.86
C LEU A 242 -0.82 1.66 18.31
N PHE A 243 -0.10 2.68 17.83
CA PHE A 243 1.26 2.94 18.28
C PHE A 243 1.36 3.20 19.80
N LYS A 244 0.37 3.88 20.40
CA LYS A 244 0.34 4.05 21.87
C LYS A 244 0.12 2.72 22.59
N SER A 245 -0.59 1.81 21.94
CA SER A 245 -0.87 0.45 22.38
C SER A 245 0.11 -0.58 21.81
N LYS A 246 1.31 -0.18 21.38
CA LYS A 246 2.29 -1.08 20.73
C LYS A 246 2.70 -2.30 21.59
N HIS A 247 2.53 -2.21 22.91
CA HIS A 247 2.75 -3.33 23.83
C HIS A 247 1.73 -4.47 23.66
N LEU A 248 0.62 -4.21 22.95
CA LEU A 248 -0.43 -5.18 22.62
C LEU A 248 -0.35 -5.71 21.19
N LEU A 249 0.72 -5.43 20.44
CA LEU A 249 0.87 -5.95 19.07
C LEU A 249 0.76 -7.48 19.05
N ASP A 250 1.30 -8.17 20.06
CA ASP A 250 1.22 -9.62 20.15
C ASP A 250 -0.21 -10.16 20.28
N GLU A 251 -1.16 -9.37 20.80
CA GLU A 251 -2.58 -9.72 20.85
C GLU A 251 -3.20 -9.84 19.46
N MET A 252 -2.60 -9.22 18.43
CA MET A 252 -3.04 -9.38 17.04
C MET A 252 -2.79 -10.80 16.51
N LYS A 253 -1.86 -11.56 17.10
CA LYS A 253 -1.62 -12.97 16.74
C LYS A 253 -2.76 -13.88 17.19
N ARG A 254 -3.57 -13.46 18.17
CA ARG A 254 -4.70 -14.25 18.66
C ARG A 254 -5.81 -14.27 17.59
N MET A 255 -6.19 -15.48 17.15
CA MET A 255 -7.19 -15.71 16.10
C MET A 255 -6.85 -15.08 14.74
N ASP A 256 -5.57 -14.91 14.43
CA ASP A 256 -5.09 -14.34 13.15
C ASP A 256 -5.52 -15.19 11.94
N TRP A 257 -5.34 -16.51 12.01
CA TRP A 257 -5.82 -17.44 10.99
C TRP A 257 -7.34 -17.44 10.86
N TRP A 258 -8.07 -17.49 11.98
CA TRP A 258 -9.53 -17.43 11.97
C TRP A 258 -10.05 -16.13 11.37
N SER A 259 -9.46 -14.99 11.73
CA SER A 259 -9.83 -13.69 11.17
C SER A 259 -9.53 -13.63 9.67
N THR A 260 -8.40 -14.19 9.23
CA THR A 260 -8.02 -14.23 7.82
C THR A 260 -8.96 -15.13 7.01
N ALA A 261 -9.22 -16.35 7.49
CA ALA A 261 -10.11 -17.30 6.85
C ALA A 261 -11.54 -16.75 6.77
N LEU A 262 -12.04 -16.14 7.87
CA LEU A 262 -13.35 -15.50 7.88
C LEU A 262 -13.41 -14.32 6.90
N GLY A 263 -12.38 -13.48 6.84
CA GLY A 263 -12.31 -12.39 5.87
C GLY A 263 -12.33 -12.88 4.43
N ILE A 264 -11.57 -13.94 4.11
CA ILE A 264 -11.59 -14.57 2.78
C ILE A 264 -12.97 -15.16 2.47
N ALA A 265 -13.59 -15.86 3.43
CA ALA A 265 -14.90 -16.47 3.24
C ALA A 265 -15.98 -15.41 3.01
N LEU A 266 -16.04 -14.36 3.85
CA LEU A 266 -16.99 -13.26 3.70
C LEU A 266 -16.81 -12.50 2.39
N PHE A 267 -15.55 -12.24 1.99
CA PHE A 267 -15.27 -11.67 0.68
C PHE A 267 -15.78 -12.57 -0.45
N SER A 268 -15.51 -13.87 -0.39
CA SER A 268 -15.89 -14.82 -1.43
C SER A 268 -17.41 -14.91 -1.57
N VAL A 269 -18.12 -15.03 -0.45
CA VAL A 269 -19.59 -15.05 -0.42
C VAL A 269 -20.13 -13.75 -1.02
N TYR A 270 -19.61 -12.60 -0.61
CA TYR A 270 -20.04 -11.33 -1.20
C TYR A 270 -19.75 -11.24 -2.69
N PHE A 271 -18.56 -11.67 -3.15
CA PHE A 271 -18.16 -11.56 -4.55
C PHE A 271 -19.07 -12.38 -5.48
N PHE A 272 -19.39 -13.63 -5.10
CA PHE A 272 -20.17 -14.54 -5.92
C PHE A 272 -21.69 -14.31 -5.83
N TRP A 273 -22.19 -13.74 -4.73
CA TRP A 273 -23.62 -13.46 -4.51
C TRP A 273 -23.90 -11.97 -4.34
N LYS A 274 -23.08 -11.09 -4.94
CA LYS A 274 -23.16 -9.63 -4.75
C LYS A 274 -24.54 -9.04 -5.06
N ASP A 275 -25.23 -9.62 -6.05
CA ASP A 275 -26.52 -9.15 -6.54
C ASP A 275 -27.68 -9.53 -5.59
N ASP A 276 -27.46 -10.49 -4.68
CA ASP A 276 -28.44 -10.89 -3.67
C ASP A 276 -28.36 -10.05 -2.39
N PHE A 277 -27.33 -9.22 -2.25
CA PHE A 277 -27.12 -8.38 -1.06
C PHE A 277 -27.59 -6.94 -1.29
N GLY A 278 -28.42 -6.45 -0.38
CA GLY A 278 -28.85 -5.05 -0.38
C GLY A 278 -27.71 -4.10 0.02
N PHE A 279 -27.99 -2.79 -0.09
CA PHE A 279 -27.03 -1.74 0.24
C PHE A 279 -26.44 -1.88 1.66
N TYR A 280 -27.29 -2.11 2.66
CA TYR A 280 -26.85 -2.26 4.06
C TYR A 280 -26.10 -3.58 4.31
N ASP A 281 -26.50 -4.67 3.65
CA ASP A 281 -25.82 -5.96 3.75
C ASP A 281 -24.39 -5.84 3.20
N ALA A 282 -24.24 -5.19 2.03
CA ALA A 282 -22.93 -4.91 1.44
C ALA A 282 -22.03 -4.11 2.38
N ILE A 283 -22.57 -3.07 3.04
CA ILE A 283 -21.82 -2.26 4.02
C ILE A 283 -21.34 -3.12 5.19
N ILE A 284 -22.23 -3.94 5.77
CA ILE A 284 -21.90 -4.78 6.93
C ILE A 284 -20.84 -5.80 6.53
N ILE A 285 -21.06 -6.54 5.44
CA ILE A 285 -20.14 -7.59 5.00
C ILE A 285 -18.77 -7.01 4.66
N LYS A 286 -18.70 -5.91 3.89
CA LYS A 286 -17.42 -5.25 3.56
C LYS A 286 -16.71 -4.72 4.81
N SER A 287 -17.45 -4.13 5.75
CA SER A 287 -16.89 -3.61 7.00
C SER A 287 -16.32 -4.70 7.90
N VAL A 288 -16.99 -5.86 8.01
CA VAL A 288 -16.45 -7.01 8.76
C VAL A 288 -15.26 -7.60 8.03
N THR A 289 -15.37 -7.80 6.71
CA THR A 289 -14.32 -8.34 5.84
C THR A 289 -13.01 -7.56 5.99
N VAL A 290 -13.06 -6.23 5.88
CA VAL A 290 -11.85 -5.41 5.94
C VAL A 290 -11.13 -5.51 7.28
N TRP A 291 -11.86 -5.56 8.42
CA TRP A 291 -11.23 -5.68 9.74
C TRP A 291 -10.78 -7.09 10.07
N CYS A 292 -11.51 -8.11 9.61
CA CYS A 292 -11.05 -9.49 9.61
C CYS A 292 -9.68 -9.62 8.92
N LEU A 293 -9.53 -9.02 7.73
CA LEU A 293 -8.28 -9.06 6.98
C LEU A 293 -7.20 -8.15 7.58
N ILE A 294 -7.53 -6.95 8.07
CA ILE A 294 -6.55 -6.08 8.77
C ILE A 294 -5.94 -6.81 9.98
N PHE A 295 -6.77 -7.35 10.87
CA PHE A 295 -6.27 -8.03 12.06
C PHE A 295 -5.64 -9.37 11.74
N GLY A 296 -6.23 -10.13 10.82
CA GLY A 296 -5.74 -11.43 10.40
C GLY A 296 -4.37 -11.34 9.74
N VAL A 297 -4.26 -10.59 8.64
CA VAL A 297 -2.99 -10.43 7.91
C VAL A 297 -1.93 -9.78 8.79
N THR A 298 -2.25 -8.74 9.55
CA THR A 298 -1.26 -8.13 10.46
C THR A 298 -0.78 -9.13 11.52
N GLY A 299 -1.70 -9.91 12.11
CA GLY A 299 -1.38 -10.99 13.05
C GLY A 299 -0.45 -12.05 12.46
N LEU A 300 -0.73 -12.50 11.23
CA LEU A 300 0.11 -13.47 10.51
C LEU A 300 1.53 -12.92 10.26
N PHE A 301 1.67 -11.65 9.88
CA PHE A 301 2.98 -11.03 9.73
C PHE A 301 3.71 -10.90 11.08
N LEU A 302 3.01 -10.56 12.16
CA LEU A 302 3.58 -10.55 13.51
C LEU A 302 3.98 -11.96 13.98
N ARG A 303 3.29 -13.00 13.55
CA ARG A 303 3.61 -14.39 13.88
C ARG A 303 4.83 -14.91 13.10
N TYR A 304 4.87 -14.69 11.79
CA TYR A 304 5.82 -15.36 10.90
C TYR A 304 6.96 -14.48 10.38
N ALA A 305 6.81 -13.14 10.41
CA ALA A 305 7.79 -12.20 9.86
C ALA A 305 8.48 -11.32 10.93
N SER A 306 8.46 -11.72 12.20
CA SER A 306 9.05 -10.94 13.30
C SER A 306 10.57 -11.03 13.41
N ASN A 307 11.18 -12.07 12.84
CA ASN A 307 12.63 -12.22 12.83
C ASN A 307 13.28 -11.47 11.66
N HIS A 308 14.55 -11.09 11.83
CA HIS A 308 15.33 -10.52 10.75
C HIS A 308 15.44 -11.50 9.56
N SER A 309 15.19 -11.01 8.35
CA SER A 309 15.42 -11.74 7.10
C SER A 309 16.12 -10.83 6.09
N PRO A 310 17.32 -11.19 5.58
CA PRO A 310 18.02 -10.41 4.55
C PRO A 310 17.21 -10.28 3.26
N VAL A 311 16.45 -11.32 2.90
CA VAL A 311 15.59 -11.33 1.70
C VAL A 311 14.42 -10.37 1.88
N MET A 312 13.69 -10.48 2.99
CA MET A 312 12.58 -9.56 3.27
C MET A 312 13.09 -8.11 3.41
N ARG A 313 14.31 -7.96 3.92
CA ARG A 313 14.95 -6.66 3.99
C ARG A 313 15.21 -6.07 2.61
N TYR A 314 15.75 -6.87 1.69
CA TYR A 314 15.93 -6.48 0.29
C TYR A 314 14.59 -6.09 -0.35
N ILE A 315 13.56 -6.93 -0.16
CA ILE A 315 12.21 -6.69 -0.69
C ILE A 315 11.65 -5.36 -0.16
N SER A 316 11.78 -5.09 1.14
CA SER A 316 11.32 -3.85 1.76
C SER A 316 12.05 -2.60 1.25
N ASP A 317 13.36 -2.69 1.03
CA ASP A 317 14.13 -1.57 0.46
C ASP A 317 13.85 -1.37 -1.04
N ALA A 318 13.35 -2.39 -1.76
CA ALA A 318 13.01 -2.36 -3.18
C ALA A 318 11.55 -1.96 -3.46
N SER A 319 10.62 -2.29 -2.56
CA SER A 319 9.18 -2.20 -2.81
C SER A 319 8.71 -0.79 -3.17
N TYR A 320 9.39 0.24 -2.66
CA TYR A 320 9.04 1.61 -3.01
C TYR A 320 9.41 1.96 -4.45
N TRP A 321 10.57 1.51 -4.95
CA TRP A 321 10.93 1.69 -6.35
C TRP A 321 9.99 0.93 -7.28
N VAL A 322 9.72 -0.34 -6.95
CA VAL A 322 8.77 -1.17 -7.71
C VAL A 322 7.41 -0.47 -7.80
N TYR A 323 6.90 0.04 -6.67
CA TYR A 323 5.67 0.84 -6.63
C TYR A 323 5.73 2.07 -7.55
N LEU A 324 6.85 2.77 -7.64
CA LEU A 324 6.94 3.95 -8.50
C LEU A 324 6.84 3.54 -9.98
N VAL A 325 7.68 2.60 -10.44
CA VAL A 325 7.90 2.40 -11.89
C VAL A 325 7.05 1.30 -12.54
N HIS A 326 6.38 0.44 -11.77
CA HIS A 326 5.70 -0.73 -12.34
C HIS A 326 4.62 -0.38 -13.37
N LEU A 327 3.92 0.75 -13.20
CA LEU A 327 2.71 1.03 -13.97
C LEU A 327 2.97 1.08 -15.49
N SER A 328 4.07 1.68 -15.92
CA SER A 328 4.43 1.77 -17.35
C SER A 328 4.64 0.37 -17.95
N PHE A 329 5.27 -0.54 -17.19
CA PHE A 329 5.51 -1.92 -17.64
C PHE A 329 4.24 -2.76 -17.62
N THR A 330 3.37 -2.61 -16.61
CA THR A 330 2.07 -3.30 -16.59
C THR A 330 1.16 -2.85 -17.72
N ALA A 331 1.32 -1.60 -18.18
CA ALA A 331 0.59 -1.08 -19.35
C ALA A 331 1.20 -1.55 -20.67
N LEU A 332 2.53 -1.63 -20.78
CA LEU A 332 3.23 -1.97 -22.01
C LEU A 332 3.24 -3.47 -22.33
N LEU A 333 3.59 -4.33 -21.36
CA LEU A 333 3.76 -5.76 -21.62
C LEU A 333 2.53 -6.47 -22.24
N PRO A 334 1.27 -6.12 -21.89
CA PRO A 334 0.10 -6.74 -22.50
C PRO A 334 0.08 -6.68 -24.03
N VAL A 335 0.53 -5.57 -24.64
CA VAL A 335 0.53 -5.43 -26.10
C VAL A 335 1.51 -6.39 -26.79
N LEU A 336 2.64 -6.69 -26.13
CA LEU A 336 3.67 -7.57 -26.68
C LEU A 336 3.22 -9.04 -26.76
N ILE A 337 2.24 -9.41 -25.93
CA ILE A 337 1.72 -10.78 -25.83
C ILE A 337 0.26 -10.90 -26.27
N MET A 338 -0.32 -9.85 -26.86
CA MET A 338 -1.77 -9.80 -27.15
C MET A 338 -2.22 -10.92 -28.09
N ASN A 339 -1.36 -11.30 -29.04
CA ASN A 339 -1.61 -12.32 -30.05
C ASN A 339 -1.24 -13.74 -29.58
N TRP A 340 -0.73 -13.90 -28.35
CA TRP A 340 -0.44 -15.23 -27.81
C TRP A 340 -1.76 -15.92 -27.46
N ALA A 341 -1.96 -17.12 -28.00
CA ALA A 341 -3.13 -17.97 -27.73
C ALA A 341 -3.04 -18.60 -26.32
N LEU A 342 -3.06 -17.77 -25.29
CA LEU A 342 -2.97 -18.16 -23.89
C LEU A 342 -4.19 -17.71 -23.09
N PRO A 343 -4.63 -18.46 -22.06
CA PRO A 343 -5.69 -18.03 -21.16
C PRO A 343 -5.35 -16.73 -20.43
N ALA A 344 -6.37 -15.95 -20.07
CA ALA A 344 -6.25 -14.65 -19.43
C ALA A 344 -5.36 -14.67 -18.19
N THR A 345 -5.55 -15.65 -17.30
CA THR A 345 -4.74 -15.79 -16.07
C THR A 345 -3.27 -16.10 -16.37
N VAL A 346 -2.96 -16.83 -17.45
CA VAL A 346 -1.57 -17.10 -17.86
C VAL A 346 -0.92 -15.83 -18.39
N LYS A 347 -1.62 -15.05 -19.24
CA LYS A 347 -1.14 -13.74 -19.69
C LYS A 347 -0.89 -12.78 -18.52
N PHE A 348 -1.82 -12.72 -17.55
CA PHE A 348 -1.63 -11.99 -16.29
C PHE A 348 -0.34 -12.39 -15.57
N LEU A 349 -0.10 -13.69 -15.36
CA LEU A 349 1.10 -14.18 -14.66
C LEU A 349 2.39 -13.81 -15.41
N ILE A 350 2.37 -13.82 -16.74
CA ILE A 350 3.49 -13.38 -17.58
C ILE A 350 3.75 -11.88 -17.39
N VAL A 351 2.72 -11.04 -17.49
CA VAL A 351 2.84 -9.58 -17.30
C VAL A 351 3.32 -9.24 -15.89
N MET A 352 2.76 -9.90 -14.88
CA MET A 352 3.16 -9.73 -13.48
C MET A 352 4.63 -10.11 -13.28
N SER A 353 5.04 -11.29 -13.76
CA SER A 353 6.41 -11.79 -13.58
C SER A 353 7.43 -10.96 -14.37
N GLY A 354 7.10 -10.58 -15.60
CA GLY A 354 7.93 -9.71 -16.43
C GLY A 354 8.12 -8.34 -15.79
N THR A 355 7.03 -7.72 -15.34
CA THR A 355 7.11 -6.42 -14.65
C THR A 355 7.89 -6.54 -13.34
N PHE A 356 7.62 -7.59 -12.54
CA PHE A 356 8.36 -7.86 -11.31
C PHE A 356 9.86 -7.95 -11.57
N PHE A 357 10.26 -8.75 -12.57
CA PHE A 357 11.65 -8.92 -12.95
C PHE A 357 12.31 -7.59 -13.35
N VAL A 358 11.70 -6.83 -14.27
CA VAL A 358 12.24 -5.55 -14.73
C VAL A 358 12.36 -4.53 -13.59
N CYS A 359 11.36 -4.46 -12.71
CA CYS A 359 11.38 -3.54 -11.56
C CYS A 359 12.48 -3.91 -10.53
N PHE A 360 12.66 -5.20 -10.25
CA PHE A 360 13.68 -5.65 -9.30
C PHE A 360 15.11 -5.53 -9.86
N VAL A 361 15.29 -5.81 -11.15
CA VAL A 361 16.57 -5.63 -11.86
C VAL A 361 16.93 -4.15 -11.91
N SER A 362 16.00 -3.28 -12.34
CA SER A 362 16.23 -1.83 -12.36
C SER A 362 16.53 -1.27 -10.97
N TYR A 363 15.84 -1.74 -9.92
CA TYR A 363 16.18 -1.38 -8.54
C TYR A 363 17.62 -1.78 -8.19
N HIS A 364 18.02 -3.02 -8.50
CA HIS A 364 19.33 -3.55 -8.12
C HIS A 364 20.48 -2.74 -8.74
N TYR A 365 20.36 -2.41 -10.03
CA TYR A 365 21.44 -1.78 -10.78
C TYR A 365 21.39 -0.25 -10.77
N LEU A 366 20.21 0.35 -10.84
CA LEU A 366 20.05 1.80 -11.02
C LEU A 366 19.78 2.56 -9.72
N VAL A 367 19.26 1.89 -8.69
CA VAL A 367 18.75 2.57 -7.48
C VAL A 367 19.56 2.24 -6.25
N ARG A 368 19.71 0.96 -5.93
CA ARG A 368 20.16 0.47 -4.62
C ARG A 368 21.44 1.14 -4.09
N SER A 369 22.46 1.27 -4.95
CA SER A 369 23.77 1.85 -4.61
C SER A 369 23.99 3.27 -5.11
N THR A 370 22.95 3.94 -5.66
CA THR A 370 23.08 5.26 -6.31
C THR A 370 22.47 6.38 -5.47
N PHE A 371 22.52 7.62 -5.96
CA PHE A 371 21.87 8.75 -5.31
C PHE A 371 20.34 8.59 -5.26
N ILE A 372 19.74 7.84 -6.20
CA ILE A 372 18.29 7.55 -6.20
C ILE A 372 17.94 6.70 -4.98
N GLY A 373 18.73 5.68 -4.67
CA GLY A 373 18.56 4.88 -3.46
C GLY A 373 18.72 5.72 -2.18
N GLN A 374 19.68 6.65 -2.17
CA GLN A 374 19.81 7.60 -1.05
C GLN A 374 18.59 8.51 -0.92
N PHE A 375 18.06 9.02 -2.02
CA PHE A 375 16.88 9.87 -2.03
C PHE A 375 15.63 9.13 -1.52
N LEU A 376 15.36 7.93 -2.04
CA LEU A 376 14.17 7.15 -1.71
C LEU A 376 14.27 6.48 -0.33
N ASN A 377 15.41 5.87 0.00
CA ASN A 377 15.58 5.08 1.22
C ASN A 377 16.28 5.83 2.36
N GLY A 378 16.86 6.98 2.07
CA GLY A 378 17.64 7.81 3.01
C GLY A 378 19.10 7.39 3.18
N ARG A 379 19.56 6.33 2.48
CA ARG A 379 20.96 5.88 2.47
C ARG A 379 21.26 5.05 1.22
N LYS A 380 22.53 4.98 0.84
CA LYS A 380 23.02 4.05 -0.18
C LYS A 380 23.21 2.67 0.43
N TYR A 381 22.81 1.62 -0.28
CA TYR A 381 23.03 0.23 0.11
C TYR A 381 24.06 -0.43 -0.78
N SER A 382 24.82 -1.36 -0.21
CA SER A 382 25.69 -2.25 -1.00
C SER A 382 24.86 -3.15 -1.91
N LYS A 383 25.39 -3.46 -3.10
CA LYS A 383 24.80 -4.43 -4.03
C LYS A 383 24.84 -5.85 -3.47
N LYS A 384 25.79 -6.18 -2.59
CA LYS A 384 25.90 -7.53 -2.00
C LYS A 384 24.79 -7.74 -0.98
N ILE A 385 23.99 -8.79 -1.17
CA ILE A 385 22.91 -9.17 -0.22
C ILE A 385 23.47 -9.61 1.13
N LYS A 386 24.69 -10.19 1.16
CA LYS A 386 25.37 -10.61 2.40
C LYS A 386 25.59 -9.44 3.37
N ASP A 387 25.70 -8.22 2.86
CA ASP A 387 25.90 -7.00 3.67
C ASP A 387 24.59 -6.55 4.38
N LEU A 388 23.46 -7.22 4.13
CA LEU A 388 22.19 -7.00 4.84
C LEU A 388 22.08 -7.82 6.13
N GLN A 389 23.06 -8.66 6.47
CA GLN A 389 23.06 -9.40 7.72
C GLN A 389 23.01 -8.45 8.93
N PRO A 390 22.41 -8.87 10.06
CA PRO A 390 22.47 -8.09 11.30
C PRO A 390 23.94 -7.82 11.60
N ALA A 391 24.27 -6.58 11.99
CA ALA A 391 25.59 -6.34 12.58
C ALA A 391 25.74 -7.36 13.72
N THR A 392 26.70 -8.27 13.61
CA THR A 392 27.09 -9.11 14.74
C THR A 392 27.29 -8.16 15.91
N ALA A 393 26.56 -8.37 17.00
CA ALA A 393 26.79 -7.63 18.24
C ALA A 393 28.30 -7.56 18.46
N PRO A 394 28.88 -6.40 18.82
CA PRO A 394 30.30 -6.34 19.13
C PRO A 394 30.56 -7.47 20.10
N LYS A 395 31.43 -8.43 19.73
CA LYS A 395 31.93 -9.39 20.70
C LYS A 395 32.45 -8.53 21.84
N ALA A 396 31.83 -8.64 23.02
CA ALA A 396 32.42 -8.10 24.21
C ALA A 396 33.83 -8.68 24.25
N GLN A 397 34.83 -7.86 23.93
CA GLN A 397 36.19 -8.18 24.28
C GLN A 397 36.17 -8.25 25.79
N LEU A 398 36.07 -9.48 26.31
CA LEU A 398 36.56 -9.81 27.63
C LEU A 398 38.00 -9.33 27.65
N ALA A 399 38.21 -8.12 28.16
CA ALA A 399 39.48 -7.72 28.70
C ALA A 399 39.75 -8.70 29.85
N MET A 400 40.48 -9.76 29.54
CA MET A 400 41.12 -10.56 30.57
C MET A 400 42.24 -9.69 31.14
N ASP A 401 42.13 -9.44 32.44
CA ASP A 401 43.18 -8.86 33.27
C ASP A 401 44.54 -9.49 32.96
N LYS A 402 45.54 -8.63 32.75
CA LYS A 402 46.92 -8.85 33.17
C LYS A 402 47.52 -7.53 33.64
#